data_AF-A0A350T1G6-F1
#
_entry.id   AF-A0A350T1G6-F1
#
_cell.length_a   1.000
_cell.length_b   1.000
_cell.length_c   1.000
_cell.angle_alpha   90.00
_cell.angle_beta   90.00
_cell.angle_gamma   90.00
#
_symmetry.space_group_name_H-M   'P 1'
#
loop_
_entity.id
_entity.type
_entity.pdbx_description
1 polymer ?
#
loop_
_entity_poly.entity_id
_entity_poly.type
_entity_poly.pdbx_seq_one_letter_code
_entity_poly.pdbx_strand_id
1 'polypeptide(L)' 'MRYEFRNRRDAGRELAQRLAGWGGRDDVIILALPRGGVPVADEIARELDA' A
#
# COMPACT_ATOMS: atom_id res chain seq x y z
N MET A 1 19.17 -12.62 -9.30
CA MET A 1 18.37 -11.84 -8.33
C MET A 1 16.91 -12.22 -8.56
N ARG A 2 16.21 -12.78 -7.57
CA ARG A 2 14.75 -12.97 -7.65
C ARG A 2 14.11 -11.73 -7.04
N TYR A 3 13.26 -11.05 -7.80
CA TYR A 3 12.44 -9.98 -7.26
C TYR A 3 11.15 -10.60 -6.74
N GLU A 4 10.86 -10.44 -5.45
CA GLU A 4 9.64 -11.00 -4.84
C GLU A 4 8.36 -10.38 -5.41
N PHE A 5 8.43 -9.15 -5.93
CA PHE A 5 7.31 -8.43 -6.53
C PHE A 5 7.62 -8.02 -7.96
N ARG A 6 6.59 -7.98 -8.83
CA ARG A 6 6.73 -7.58 -10.24
C ARG A 6 7.03 -6.09 -10.40
N ASN A 7 6.45 -5.26 -9.54
CA ASN A 7 6.66 -3.82 -9.49
C ASN A 7 6.17 -3.25 -8.14
N ARG A 8 6.27 -1.93 -7.96
CA ARG A 8 5.87 -1.27 -6.70
C ARG A 8 4.36 -1.34 -6.42
N ARG A 9 3.52 -1.35 -7.47
CA ARG A 9 2.07 -1.50 -7.29
C ARG A 9 1.71 -2.92 -6.83
N ASP A 10 2.41 -3.92 -7.37
CA ASP A 10 2.27 -5.32 -6.97
C ASP A 10 2.58 -5.49 -5.46
N ALA A 11 3.71 -4.92 -5.02
CA ALA A 11 4.05 -4.88 -3.59
C ALA A 11 3.01 -4.12 -2.75
N GLY A 12 2.46 -3.01 -3.28
CA GLY A 12 1.41 -2.23 -2.62
C GLY A 12 0.12 -3.03 -2.42
N ARG A 13 -0.34 -3.75 -3.44
CA ARG A 13 -1.54 -4.60 -3.36
C ARG A 13 -1.40 -5.72 -2.36
N GLU A 14 -0.24 -6.39 -2.35
CA GLU A 14 0.00 -7.47 -1.38
C GLU A 14 0.07 -6.93 0.06
N LEU A 15 0.70 -5.78 0.27
CA LEU A 15 0.73 -5.13 1.58
C LEU A 15 -0.67 -4.66 2.00
N ALA A 16 -1.44 -4.09 1.09
CA ALA A 16 -2.81 -3.64 1.34
C ALA A 16 -3.71 -4.77 1.85
N GLN A 17 -3.66 -5.95 1.21
CA GLN A 17 -4.40 -7.14 1.65
C GLN A 17 -4.04 -7.56 3.08
N ARG A 18 -2.76 -7.48 3.45
CA ARG A 18 -2.31 -7.79 4.83
C ARG A 18 -2.78 -6.77 5.85
N LEU A 19 -3.08 -5.54 5.41
CA LEU A 19 -3.57 -4.45 6.23
C LEU A 19 -5.10 -4.28 6.21
N ALA A 20 -5.84 -5.14 5.51
CA ALA A 20 -7.29 -5.00 5.31
C ALA A 20 -8.11 -4.83 6.61
N GLY A 21 -7.61 -5.34 7.75
CA GLY A 21 -8.23 -5.15 9.07
C GLY A 21 -8.27 -3.69 9.58
N TRP A 22 -7.56 -2.78 8.90
CA TRP A 22 -7.57 -1.34 9.18
C TRP A 22 -8.51 -0.55 8.27
N GLY A 23 -9.16 -1.19 7.29
CA GLY A 23 -9.98 -0.50 6.30
C GLY A 23 -11.23 0.15 6.88
N GLY A 24 -11.64 1.28 6.30
CA GLY A 24 -12.85 2.03 6.69
C GLY A 24 -12.75 2.73 8.05
N ARG A 25 -11.54 2.90 8.58
CA ARG A 25 -11.28 3.63 9.83
C ARG A 25 -10.90 5.08 9.55
N ASP A 26 -11.54 5.99 10.28
CA ASP A 26 -11.30 7.43 10.15
C ASP A 26 -9.95 7.90 10.74
N ASP A 27 -9.21 7.03 11.44
CA ASP A 27 -7.96 7.36 12.15
C ASP A 27 -6.70 6.81 11.46
N VAL A 28 -6.82 6.28 10.25
CA VAL A 28 -5.69 5.74 9.49
C VAL A 28 -5.00 6.84 8.68
N ILE A 29 -3.67 6.92 8.81
CA ILE A 29 -2.84 7.86 8.03
C ILE A 29 -1.77 7.06 7.27
N ILE A 30 -1.74 7.22 5.96
CA ILE A 30 -0.74 6.58 5.08
C ILE A 30 0.27 7.63 4.61
N LEU A 31 1.53 7.46 5.01
CA LEU A 31 2.61 8.38 4.64
C LEU A 31 3.58 7.71 3.66
N ALA A 32 3.71 8.30 2.47
CA ALA A 32 4.61 7.84 1.43
C ALA A 32 5.92 8.62 1.43
N LEU A 33 7.06 7.92 1.32
CA LEU A 33 8.35 8.54 1.05
C LEU A 33 8.61 8.63 -0.47
N PRO A 34 8.80 9.84 -1.03
CA PRO A 34 9.10 10.00 -2.44
C PRO A 34 10.45 9.38 -2.85
N ARG A 35 10.62 8.89 -4.08
CA ARG A 35 9.62 8.78 -5.16
C ARG A 35 9.02 7.37 -5.26
N GLY A 36 9.72 6.38 -4.71
CA GLY A 36 9.37 4.96 -4.83
C GLY A 36 8.22 4.53 -3.93
N GLY A 37 8.00 5.17 -2.78
CA GLY A 37 6.94 4.80 -1.85
C GLY A 37 5.54 5.20 -2.32
N VAL A 38 5.44 6.23 -3.18
CA VAL A 38 4.14 6.80 -3.60
C VAL A 38 3.27 5.77 -4.32
N PRO A 39 3.75 5.00 -5.33
CA PRO A 39 2.92 3.98 -5.98
C PRO A 39 2.58 2.78 -5.08
N VAL A 40 3.27 2.60 -3.95
CA VAL A 40 2.96 1.54 -2.97
C VAL A 40 1.83 2.03 -2.07
N ALA A 41 2.00 3.22 -1.50
CA ALA A 41 1.02 3.87 -0.63
C ALA A 41 -0.32 4.10 -1.33
N ASP A 42 -0.31 4.47 -2.61
CA ASP A 42 -1.50 4.65 -3.46
C ASP A 42 -2.38 3.39 -3.53
N GLU A 43 -1.78 2.19 -3.61
CA GLU A 43 -2.56 0.94 -3.61
C GLU A 43 -3.12 0.61 -2.21
N ILE A 44 -2.39 0.97 -1.15
CA ILE A 44 -2.84 0.76 0.24
C ILE A 44 -4.01 1.70 0.56
N ALA A 45 -3.90 2.98 0.21
CA ALA A 45 -4.94 3.99 0.41
C ALA A 45 -6.26 3.58 -0.25
N ARG A 46 -6.20 3.11 -1.51
CA ARG A 46 -7.39 2.63 -2.22
C ARG A 46 -8.07 1.45 -1.55
N GLU A 47 -7.30 0.50 -1.03
CA GLU A 47 -7.86 -0.70 -0.39
C GLU A 47 -8.43 -0.41 0.99
N LEU A 48 -7.78 0.47 1.75
CA LEU A 48 -8.19 0.81 3.11
C LEU A 48 -9.25 1.90 3.19
N ASP A 49 -9.58 2.55 2.06
CA ASP A 49 -10.44 3.74 1.99
C ASP A 49 -9.92 4.87 2.90
N ALA A 50 -8.62 5.17 2.76
CA ALA A 50 -7.85 6.08 3.62
C ALA A 50 -6.99 7.08 2.84
#